data_AF-A0A0S3RTV1-F1
#
_entry.id   AF-A0A0S3RTV1-F1
#
_cell.length_a   1.000
_cell.length_b   1.000
_cell.length_c   1.000
_cell.angle_alpha   90.00
_cell.angle_beta   90.00
_cell.angle_gamma   90.00
#
_symmetry.space_group_name_H-M   'P 1'
#
loop_
_entity.id
_entity.type
_entity.pdbx_description
1 polymer ?
#
loop_
_entity_poly.entity_id
_entity_poly.type
_entity_poly.pdbx_seq_one_letter_code
_entity_poly.pdbx_strand_id
1 'polypeptide(L)'
;MADSGSSGNEDENILPPPLFVDPNQNPSSPFYIHPSESPSSVVVSPPLSANNFQSWSRSFRMALISKNKMGFLNGNIPIPAPTDPLHPSWERCNTLLMSWILNSLSPSIAQSVVFFERAIDVWTDLRE
;
A
#
# COMPACT_ATOMS: atom_id res chain seq x y z
N MET A 1 28.04 63.25 15.02
CA MET A 1 28.69 61.91 15.01
C MET A 1 27.57 60.89 15.06
N ALA A 2 27.44 60.11 13.98
CA ALA A 2 26.74 58.83 13.78
C ALA A 2 25.45 58.50 14.57
N ASP A 3 24.33 58.58 13.86
CA ASP A 3 23.27 57.56 13.91
C ASP A 3 23.72 56.37 13.04
N SER A 4 23.63 55.15 13.57
CA SER A 4 23.66 53.89 12.80
C SER A 4 23.10 52.75 13.65
N GLY A 5 21.83 52.43 13.38
CA GLY A 5 21.45 51.11 12.87
C GLY A 5 21.60 49.90 13.80
N SER A 6 20.46 49.48 14.34
CA SER A 6 20.16 48.11 14.78
C SER A 6 20.62 47.07 13.75
N SER A 7 21.31 46.03 14.20
CA SER A 7 21.37 44.75 13.49
C SER A 7 20.90 43.69 14.48
N GLY A 8 19.58 43.52 14.53
CA GLY A 8 18.99 42.31 15.10
C GLY A 8 19.50 41.14 14.28
N ASN A 9 20.32 40.29 14.90
CA ASN A 9 20.61 38.98 14.35
C ASN A 9 19.33 38.15 14.53
N GLU A 10 18.43 38.29 13.58
CA GLU A 10 17.37 37.33 13.34
C GLU A 10 18.06 36.09 12.74
N ASP A 11 18.65 35.27 13.61
CA ASP A 11 18.85 33.86 13.33
C ASP A 11 17.45 33.26 13.17
N GLU A 12 16.84 33.49 12.00
CA GLU A 12 15.69 32.73 11.54
C GLU A 12 16.07 31.26 11.71
N ASN A 13 15.39 30.58 12.63
CA ASN A 13 15.38 29.14 12.71
C ASN A 13 14.74 28.62 11.40
N ILE A 14 15.50 28.64 10.31
CA ILE A 14 15.16 27.99 9.06
C ILE A 14 15.20 26.51 9.38
N LEU A 15 14.01 25.97 9.68
CA LEU A 15 13.80 24.53 9.76
C LEU A 15 14.46 23.91 8.52
N PRO A 16 15.27 22.84 8.66
CA PRO A 16 15.81 22.18 7.50
C PRO A 16 14.66 21.83 6.54
N PRO A 17 14.85 21.96 5.22
CA PRO A 17 13.83 21.59 4.25
C PRO A 17 13.30 20.20 4.61
N PRO A 18 11.96 19.96 4.56
CA PRO A 18 11.40 18.68 4.94
C PRO A 18 12.16 17.60 4.21
N LEU A 19 12.81 16.72 4.97
CA LEU A 19 13.54 15.59 4.41
C LEU A 19 12.55 14.88 3.49
N PHE A 20 12.86 14.81 2.19
CA PHE A 20 12.13 13.95 1.26
C PHE A 20 12.42 12.50 1.71
N VAL A 21 11.64 12.01 2.68
CA VAL A 21 11.76 10.64 3.15
C VAL A 21 11.23 9.77 2.03
N ASP A 22 12.10 8.91 1.48
CA ASP A 22 11.71 7.92 0.49
C ASP A 22 10.47 7.15 1.02
N PRO A 23 9.33 7.17 0.31
CA PRO A 23 8.13 6.46 0.73
C PRO A 23 8.34 4.96 0.93
N ASN A 24 9.42 4.39 0.37
CA ASN A 24 9.82 3.00 0.59
C ASN A 24 10.58 2.76 1.90
N GLN A 25 11.00 3.82 2.58
CA GLN A 25 11.73 3.75 3.85
C GLN A 25 10.92 4.31 5.03
N ASN A 26 9.79 4.97 4.75
CA ASN A 26 8.89 5.50 5.77
C ASN A 26 7.86 4.44 6.23
N PRO A 27 7.91 3.93 7.47
CA PRO A 27 6.95 2.92 7.93
C PRO A 27 5.48 3.35 7.94
N SER A 28 5.21 4.66 7.92
CA SER A 28 3.86 5.21 7.81
C SER A 28 3.36 5.33 6.37
N SER A 29 4.25 5.19 5.39
CA SER A 29 3.89 5.21 3.96
C SER A 29 3.16 3.92 3.58
N PRO A 30 2.09 4.00 2.78
CA PRO A 30 1.45 2.81 2.25
C PRO A 30 2.35 2.02 1.28
N PHE A 31 3.34 2.67 0.68
CA PHE A 31 4.32 2.05 -0.23
C PHE A 31 5.45 1.30 0.49
N TYR A 32 5.57 1.47 1.80
CA TYR A 32 6.56 0.74 2.59
C TYR A 32 6.16 -0.72 2.73
N ILE A 33 7.06 -1.64 2.39
CA ILE A 33 6.90 -3.08 2.60
C ILE A 33 7.82 -3.44 3.77
N HIS A 34 7.22 -3.86 4.89
CA HIS A 34 8.02 -4.21 6.08
C HIS A 34 8.83 -5.49 5.80
N PRO A 35 10.06 -5.67 6.33
CA PRO A 35 10.87 -6.86 6.05
C PRO A 35 10.23 -8.21 6.42
N SER A 36 9.22 -8.22 7.30
CA SER A 36 8.42 -9.43 7.62
C SER A 36 7.29 -9.71 6.62
N GLU A 37 7.06 -8.82 5.67
CA GLU A 37 6.03 -8.96 4.64
C GLU A 37 6.58 -9.71 3.45
N SER A 38 6.21 -10.98 3.39
CA SER A 38 6.45 -11.86 2.25
C SER A 38 5.13 -12.17 1.52
N PRO A 39 5.18 -12.77 0.32
CA PRO A 39 4.00 -13.30 -0.37
C PRO A 39 3.10 -14.23 0.48
N SER A 40 3.62 -14.82 1.56
CA SER A 40 2.87 -15.70 2.47
C SER A 40 2.51 -15.05 3.81
N SER A 41 2.83 -13.76 4.02
CA SER A 41 2.64 -13.08 5.30
C SER A 41 1.19 -12.71 5.63
N VAL A 42 0.27 -12.84 4.66
CA VAL A 42 -1.18 -12.79 4.88
C VAL A 42 -1.75 -14.15 4.50
N VAL A 43 -2.39 -14.79 5.48
CA VAL A 43 -3.13 -16.03 5.29
C VAL A 43 -4.51 -15.83 5.91
N VAL A 44 -5.55 -15.93 5.09
CA VAL A 44 -6.93 -15.93 5.58
C VAL A 44 -7.44 -17.37 5.57
N SER A 45 -7.89 -17.82 6.74
CA SER A 45 -8.48 -19.13 6.93
C SER A 45 -9.92 -18.98 7.45
N PRO A 46 -10.90 -19.68 6.87
CA PRO A 46 -10.77 -20.53 5.68
C PRO A 46 -10.49 -19.72 4.40
N PRO A 47 -9.84 -20.32 3.38
CA PRO A 47 -9.72 -19.69 2.06
C PRO A 47 -11.09 -19.37 1.46
N LEU A 48 -11.14 -18.41 0.53
CA LEU A 48 -12.38 -18.05 -0.16
C LEU A 48 -12.95 -19.25 -0.90
N SER A 49 -14.22 -19.54 -0.65
CA SER A 49 -15.06 -20.53 -1.31
C SER A 49 -16.36 -19.87 -1.76
N ALA A 50 -17.19 -20.61 -2.49
CA ALA A 50 -18.46 -20.11 -3.03
C ALA A 50 -19.48 -19.62 -1.97
N ASN A 51 -19.27 -19.93 -0.69
CA ASN A 51 -20.26 -19.71 0.38
C ASN A 51 -19.74 -18.90 1.58
N ASN A 52 -18.52 -18.36 1.54
CA ASN A 52 -17.92 -17.68 2.69
C ASN A 52 -17.39 -16.27 2.39
N PHE A 53 -17.79 -15.66 1.26
CA PHE A 53 -17.28 -14.34 0.85
C PHE A 53 -17.37 -13.27 1.95
N GLN A 54 -18.47 -13.20 2.70
CA GLN A 54 -18.66 -12.19 3.74
C GLN A 54 -17.64 -12.32 4.89
N SER A 55 -17.41 -13.55 5.38
CA SER A 55 -16.44 -13.77 6.46
C SER A 55 -15.00 -13.65 5.95
N TRP A 56 -14.69 -14.20 4.78
CA TRP A 56 -13.38 -14.09 4.15
C TRP A 56 -13.01 -12.62 3.87
N SER A 57 -13.90 -11.86 3.24
CA SER A 57 -13.64 -10.46 2.87
C SER A 57 -13.42 -9.58 4.10
N ARG A 58 -14.15 -9.82 5.20
CA ARG A 58 -13.91 -9.14 6.48
C ARG A 58 -12.50 -9.42 7.01
N SER A 59 -12.10 -10.70 7.06
CA SER A 59 -10.77 -11.11 7.55
C SER A 59 -9.65 -10.56 6.67
N PHE A 60 -9.80 -10.64 5.35
CA PHE A 60 -8.83 -10.12 4.40
C PHE A 60 -8.65 -8.60 4.54
N ARG A 61 -9.75 -7.84 4.63
CA ARG A 61 -9.69 -6.39 4.88
C ARG A 61 -8.99 -6.06 6.19
N MET A 62 -9.26 -6.78 7.27
CA MET A 62 -8.58 -6.55 8.56
C MET A 62 -7.06 -6.75 8.46
N ALA A 63 -6.63 -7.81 7.76
CA ALA A 63 -5.21 -8.07 7.53
C ALA A 63 -4.51 -6.98 6.71
N LEU A 64 -5.22 -6.37 5.76
CA LEU A 64 -4.66 -5.29 4.95
C LEU A 64 -4.64 -3.94 5.65
N ILE A 65 -5.64 -3.66 6.47
CA ILE A 65 -5.70 -2.46 7.30
C ILE A 65 -4.52 -2.45 8.29
N SER A 66 -4.22 -3.58 8.94
CA SER A 66 -3.08 -3.68 9.85
C SER A 66 -1.72 -3.48 9.18
N LYS A 67 -1.67 -3.60 7.84
CA LYS A 67 -0.47 -3.45 7.00
C LYS A 67 -0.41 -2.15 6.20
N ASN A 68 -1.42 -1.27 6.37
CA ASN A 68 -1.58 -0.04 5.59
C ASN A 68 -1.66 -0.28 4.07
N LYS A 69 -2.30 -1.37 3.64
CA LYS A 69 -2.42 -1.76 2.21
C LYS A 69 -3.84 -1.69 1.65
N MET A 70 -4.84 -1.38 2.49
CA MET A 70 -6.24 -1.31 2.05
C MET A 70 -6.47 -0.27 0.93
N GLY A 71 -5.67 0.81 0.90
CA GLY A 71 -5.78 1.88 -0.09
C GLY A 71 -5.57 1.43 -1.54
N PHE A 72 -4.75 0.42 -1.78
CA PHE A 72 -4.51 -0.14 -3.11
C PHE A 72 -5.71 -0.92 -3.63
N LEU A 73 -6.49 -1.51 -2.73
CA LEU A 73 -7.59 -2.42 -3.03
C LEU A 73 -8.95 -1.72 -3.18
N ASN A 74 -9.11 -0.54 -2.59
CA ASN A 74 -10.31 0.27 -2.73
C ASN A 74 -10.14 1.46 -3.70
N GLY A 75 -8.96 1.60 -4.32
CA GLY A 75 -8.66 2.66 -5.27
C GLY A 75 -8.29 4.01 -4.65
N ASN A 76 -8.21 4.11 -3.31
CA ASN A 76 -7.75 5.34 -2.65
C ASN A 76 -6.29 5.67 -2.98
N ILE A 77 -5.49 4.66 -3.33
CA ILE A 77 -4.13 4.81 -3.87
C ILE A 77 -4.21 4.46 -5.35
N PRO A 78 -4.36 5.47 -6.23
CA PRO A 78 -4.52 5.24 -7.66
C PRO A 78 -3.22 4.70 -8.26
N ILE A 79 -3.34 4.11 -9.44
CA ILE A 79 -2.21 3.65 -10.24
C ILE A 79 -1.42 4.89 -10.70
N PRO A 80 -0.15 5.06 -10.33
CA PRO A 80 0.67 6.17 -10.80
C PRO A 80 0.95 6.04 -12.29
N ALA A 81 1.16 7.16 -12.98
CA ALA A 81 1.64 7.13 -14.36
C ALA A 81 2.97 6.37 -14.44
N PRO A 82 3.30 5.69 -15.56
CA PRO A 82 4.58 4.98 -15.70
C PRO A 82 5.83 5.87 -15.53
N THR A 83 5.69 7.18 -15.73
CA THR A 83 6.75 8.19 -15.52
C THR A 83 6.85 8.68 -14.07
N ASP A 84 5.90 8.31 -13.21
CA ASP A 84 5.87 8.71 -11.81
C ASP A 84 6.94 7.91 -11.02
N PRO A 85 7.82 8.56 -10.24
CA PRO A 85 8.80 7.88 -9.40
C PRO A 85 8.19 6.86 -8.42
N LEU A 86 6.91 6.99 -8.06
CA LEU A 86 6.20 6.05 -7.19
C LEU A 86 5.72 4.79 -7.92
N HIS A 87 5.71 4.77 -9.26
CA HIS A 87 5.20 3.64 -10.04
C HIS A 87 5.85 2.29 -9.67
N PRO A 88 7.20 2.16 -9.57
CA PRO A 88 7.83 0.90 -9.18
C PRO A 88 7.51 0.48 -7.73
N SER A 89 7.21 1.44 -6.86
CA SER A 89 6.83 1.19 -5.47
C SER A 89 5.38 0.71 -5.38
N TRP A 90 4.51 1.30 -6.21
CA TRP A 90 3.14 0.84 -6.38
C TRP A 90 3.08 -0.58 -6.96
N GLU A 91 3.86 -0.87 -8.00
CA GLU A 91 3.91 -2.21 -8.64
C GLU A 91 4.35 -3.30 -7.66
N ARG A 92 5.35 -3.03 -6.81
CA ARG A 92 5.77 -3.95 -5.75
C ARG A 92 4.65 -4.23 -4.76
N CYS A 93 3.94 -3.19 -4.32
CA CYS A 93 2.79 -3.35 -3.43
C CYS A 93 1.65 -4.14 -4.10
N ASN A 94 1.33 -3.84 -5.36
CA ASN A 94 0.34 -4.56 -6.14
C ASN A 94 0.69 -6.06 -6.28
N THR A 95 1.93 -6.38 -6.61
CA THR A 95 2.42 -7.76 -6.74
C THR A 95 2.32 -8.53 -5.41
N LEU A 96 2.65 -7.87 -4.30
CA LEU A 96 2.52 -8.45 -2.96
C LEU A 96 1.05 -8.72 -2.61
N LEU A 97 0.16 -7.77 -2.92
CA LEU A 97 -1.28 -7.92 -2.71
C LEU A 97 -1.88 -9.04 -3.56
N MET A 98 -1.47 -9.16 -4.83
CA MET A 98 -1.85 -10.27 -5.69
C MET A 98 -1.48 -11.61 -5.06
N SER A 99 -0.26 -11.73 -4.52
CA SER A 99 0.18 -12.93 -3.83
C SER A 99 -0.69 -13.26 -2.62
N TRP A 100 -1.01 -12.26 -1.79
CA TRP A 100 -1.88 -12.44 -0.62
C TRP A 100 -3.31 -12.84 -0.99
N ILE A 101 -3.86 -12.22 -2.04
CA ILE A 101 -5.18 -12.58 -2.54
C ILE A 101 -5.15 -14.03 -2.98
N LEU A 102 -4.31 -14.40 -3.95
CA LEU A 102 -4.25 -15.75 -4.53
C LEU A 102 -4.03 -16.84 -3.47
N ASN A 103 -3.14 -16.60 -2.49
CA ASN A 103 -2.87 -17.54 -1.39
C ASN A 103 -4.04 -17.69 -0.40
N SER A 104 -5.02 -16.80 -0.47
CA SER A 104 -6.21 -16.81 0.38
C SER A 104 -7.47 -17.30 -0.35
N LEU A 105 -7.35 -17.75 -1.59
CA LEU A 105 -8.46 -18.31 -2.37
C LEU A 105 -8.39 -19.83 -2.40
N SER A 106 -9.55 -20.49 -2.55
CA SER A 106 -9.55 -21.89 -2.97
C SER A 106 -8.93 -22.04 -4.36
N PRO A 107 -8.30 -23.21 -4.68
CA PRO A 107 -7.59 -23.39 -5.94
C PRO A 107 -8.42 -23.09 -7.20
N SER A 108 -9.71 -23.42 -7.20
CA SER A 108 -10.61 -23.16 -8.32
C SER A 108 -10.84 -21.66 -8.58
N ILE A 109 -10.96 -20.87 -7.51
CA ILE A 109 -11.14 -19.41 -7.63
C ILE A 109 -9.80 -18.75 -7.95
N ALA A 110 -8.68 -19.21 -7.37
CA ALA A 110 -7.36 -18.71 -7.72
C ALA A 110 -7.07 -18.86 -9.22
N GLN A 111 -7.46 -19.99 -9.82
CA GLN A 111 -7.29 -20.23 -11.25
C GLN A 111 -8.11 -19.29 -12.14
N SER A 112 -9.31 -18.85 -11.71
CA SER A 112 -10.14 -17.95 -12.52
C SER A 112 -9.60 -16.52 -12.55
N VAL A 113 -8.84 -16.12 -11.53
CA VAL A 113 -8.36 -14.72 -11.38
C VAL A 113 -6.84 -14.55 -11.56
N VAL A 114 -6.09 -15.62 -11.84
CA VAL A 114 -4.61 -15.59 -11.91
C VAL A 114 -4.06 -14.68 -13.03
N PHE A 115 -4.84 -14.43 -14.09
CA PHE A 115 -4.43 -13.61 -15.23
C PHE A 115 -4.69 -12.12 -15.04
N PHE A 116 -5.33 -11.72 -13.94
CA PHE A 116 -5.48 -10.32 -13.62
C PHE A 116 -4.13 -9.74 -13.20
N GLU A 117 -3.83 -8.53 -13.68
CA GLU A 117 -2.57 -7.84 -13.37
C GLU A 117 -2.66 -7.03 -12.08
N ARG A 118 -3.88 -6.68 -11.64
CA ARG A 118 -4.11 -5.72 -10.56
C ARG A 118 -4.96 -6.31 -9.44
N ALA A 119 -4.50 -6.13 -8.20
CA ALA A 119 -5.18 -6.61 -7.01
C ALA A 119 -6.59 -6.01 -6.84
N ILE A 120 -6.78 -4.75 -7.23
CA ILE A 120 -8.08 -4.07 -7.20
C ILE A 120 -9.10 -4.72 -8.13
N ASP A 121 -8.67 -5.21 -9.29
CA ASP A 121 -9.56 -5.84 -10.26
C ASP A 121 -10.01 -7.19 -9.75
N VAL A 122 -9.08 -8.02 -9.25
CA VAL A 122 -9.42 -9.31 -8.62
C VAL A 122 -10.38 -9.09 -7.46
N TRP A 123 -10.12 -8.11 -6.61
CA TRP A 123 -11.00 -7.81 -5.48
C TRP A 123 -12.39 -7.35 -5.88
N THR A 124 -12.50 -6.66 -7.02
CA THR A 124 -13.79 -6.23 -7.57
C THR A 124 -14.53 -7.41 -8.15
N ASP A 125 -13.86 -8.24 -8.96
CA ASP A 125 -14.39 -9.46 -9.56
C ASP A 125 -14.91 -10.46 -8.50
N LEU A 126 -14.15 -10.67 -7.42
CA LEU A 126 -14.56 -11.55 -6.32
C LEU A 126 -15.81 -11.08 -5.54
N ARG A 127 -16.23 -9.81 -5.73
CA ARG A 127 -17.42 -9.23 -5.08
C ARG A 127 -18.69 -9.33 -5.92
N GLU A 128 -18.57 -9.61 -7.21
CA GLU A 128 -19.69 -9.78 -8.14
C GLU A 128 -20.33 -11.16 -7.98
#